data_AF-A0A8T5PUS3-F1
#
_entry.id   AF-A0A8T5PUS3-F1
#
_cell.length_a   1.000
_cell.length_b   1.000
_cell.length_c   1.000
_cell.angle_alpha   90.00
_cell.angle_beta   90.00
_cell.angle_gamma   90.00
#
_symmetry.space_group_name_H-M   'P 1'
#
loop_
_entity.id
_entity.type
_entity.pdbx_description
1 polymer ?
#
loop_
_entity_poly.entity_id
_entity_poly.type
_entity_poly.pdbx_seq_one_letter_code
_entity_poly.pdbx_strand_id
1 'polypeptide(L)'
;MSKKISTIIFPIFCLMLSFFILITDSHYTYSLVKEEHAQPTKELVHYLVWQGQMPEVFNAEEQLHLQDVKQLIKYAFITFLLTILVLIYCSSELKKAIRQGTILLLAILGACFVIPFEVLFTKFHQIFFPQGNWIFPPDSTLITFYPANFFATYALSIAVYAIFLALILTHFTYFVSRKG
;
A
#
# COMPACT_ATOMS: atom_id res chain seq x y z
N MET A 1 -18.58 11.72 18.13
CA MET A 1 -18.20 11.19 16.80
C MET A 1 -18.39 9.67 16.81
N SER A 2 -19.07 9.10 15.83
CA SER A 2 -19.69 7.75 15.89
C SER A 2 -18.68 6.61 16.07
N LYS A 3 -19.02 5.62 16.93
CA LYS A 3 -18.34 4.32 17.11
C LYS A 3 -18.00 3.58 15.80
N LYS A 4 -18.65 3.96 14.69
CA LYS A 4 -18.42 3.40 13.34
C LYS A 4 -17.13 3.89 12.68
N ILE A 5 -16.66 5.10 13.01
CA ILE A 5 -15.53 5.72 12.30
C ILE A 5 -14.22 4.98 12.57
N SER A 6 -13.88 4.73 13.84
CA SER A 6 -12.64 4.01 14.19
C SER A 6 -12.59 2.58 13.65
N THR A 7 -13.74 1.93 13.48
CA THR A 7 -13.85 0.59 12.88
C THR A 7 -13.50 0.59 11.39
N ILE A 8 -13.90 1.63 10.66
CA ILE A 8 -13.58 1.80 9.22
C ILE A 8 -12.13 2.23 9.03
N ILE A 9 -11.61 3.06 9.94
CA ILE A 9 -10.25 3.59 9.85
C ILE A 9 -9.19 2.51 10.13
N PHE A 10 -9.48 1.53 10.98
CA PHE A 10 -8.51 0.50 11.35
C PHE A 10 -8.01 -0.35 10.15
N PRO A 11 -8.86 -0.88 9.24
CA PRO A 11 -8.40 -1.51 8.00
C PRO A 11 -7.46 -0.63 7.18
N ILE A 12 -7.79 0.66 7.04
CA ILE A 12 -6.99 1.62 6.26
C ILE A 12 -5.62 1.80 6.92
N PHE A 13 -5.59 1.95 8.25
CA PHE A 13 -4.34 2.01 9.01
C PHE A 13 -3.47 0.77 8.76
N CYS A 14 -4.03 -0.44 8.83
CA CYS A 14 -3.28 -1.67 8.58
C CYS A 14 -2.72 -1.73 7.16
N LEU A 15 -3.56 -1.46 6.15
CA LEU A 15 -3.12 -1.48 4.74
C LEU A 15 -2.04 -0.45 4.45
N MET A 16 -2.18 0.77 4.99
CA MET A 16 -1.19 1.83 4.81
C MET A 16 0.12 1.52 5.53
N LEU A 17 0.06 1.04 6.78
CA LEU A 17 1.28 0.65 7.50
C LEU A 17 2.01 -0.49 6.76
N SER A 18 1.28 -1.50 6.28
CA SER A 18 1.87 -2.59 5.49
C SER A 18 2.50 -2.10 4.18
N PHE A 19 1.82 -1.22 3.45
CA PHE A 19 2.39 -0.59 2.26
C PHE A 19 3.68 0.17 2.57
N PHE A 20 3.69 1.02 3.60
CA PHE A 20 4.87 1.80 3.96
C PHE A 20 6.04 0.94 4.48
N ILE A 21 5.75 -0.15 5.19
CA ILE A 21 6.78 -1.14 5.56
C ILE A 21 7.41 -1.73 4.31
N LEU A 22 6.61 -2.20 3.34
CA LEU A 22 7.12 -2.88 2.15
C LEU A 22 7.87 -1.93 1.19
N ILE A 23 7.39 -0.70 1.00
CA ILE A 23 8.03 0.26 0.08
C ILE A 23 9.34 0.83 0.62
N THR A 24 9.47 0.91 1.94
CA THR A 24 10.73 1.32 2.57
C THR A 24 11.68 0.14 2.83
N ASP A 25 11.17 -1.10 2.75
CA ASP A 25 12.01 -2.30 2.71
C ASP A 25 12.64 -2.45 1.32
N SER A 26 13.81 -1.85 1.21
CA SER A 26 14.67 -1.92 0.03
C SER A 26 14.99 -3.37 -0.36
N HIS A 27 15.24 -4.27 0.60
CA HIS A 27 15.58 -5.66 0.33
C HIS A 27 14.40 -6.40 -0.30
N TYR A 28 13.20 -6.21 0.25
CA TYR A 28 11.98 -6.81 -0.29
C TYR A 28 11.74 -6.35 -1.74
N THR A 29 11.73 -5.06 -1.99
CA THR A 29 11.42 -4.53 -3.34
C THR A 29 12.46 -4.98 -4.38
N TYR A 30 13.76 -5.02 -4.03
CA TYR A 30 14.81 -5.43 -4.97
C TYR A 30 14.79 -6.93 -5.27
N SER A 31 14.32 -7.75 -4.34
CA SER A 31 14.18 -9.20 -4.56
C SER A 31 13.10 -9.57 -5.58
N LEU A 32 12.22 -8.62 -5.94
CA LEU A 32 11.14 -8.82 -6.92
C LEU A 32 11.53 -8.43 -8.35
N VAL A 33 12.67 -7.76 -8.54
CA VAL A 33 13.14 -7.32 -9.85
C VAL A 33 14.37 -8.12 -10.27
N LYS A 34 14.66 -8.14 -11.58
CA LYS A 34 15.91 -8.71 -12.08
C LYS A 34 17.11 -7.91 -11.53
N GLU A 35 18.24 -8.58 -11.34
CA GLU A 35 19.46 -7.98 -10.80
C GLU A 35 19.90 -6.74 -11.59
N GLU A 36 19.82 -6.80 -12.92
CA GLU A 36 20.12 -5.68 -13.83
C GLU A 36 19.22 -4.44 -13.62
N HIS A 37 18.00 -4.61 -13.07
CA HIS A 37 17.06 -3.53 -12.79
C HIS A 37 17.14 -3.02 -11.33
N ALA A 38 17.94 -3.66 -10.47
CA ALA A 38 17.93 -3.41 -9.03
C ALA A 38 18.40 -1.98 -8.68
N GLN A 39 19.47 -1.50 -9.32
CA GLN A 39 20.01 -0.17 -9.04
C GLN A 39 19.05 0.96 -9.48
N PRO A 40 18.51 0.97 -10.72
CA PRO A 40 17.46 1.93 -11.08
C PRO A 40 16.22 1.84 -10.18
N THR A 41 15.84 0.63 -9.76
CA THR A 41 14.70 0.44 -8.85
C THR A 41 14.96 1.05 -7.48
N LYS A 42 16.19 0.94 -6.95
CA LYS A 42 16.59 1.60 -5.70
C LYS A 42 16.49 3.13 -5.80
N GLU A 43 16.99 3.69 -6.88
CA GLU A 43 16.88 5.13 -7.15
C GLU A 43 15.41 5.56 -7.29
N LEU A 44 14.58 4.76 -7.97
CA LEU A 44 13.16 5.02 -8.09
C LEU A 44 12.45 4.98 -6.73
N VAL A 45 12.68 3.94 -5.92
CA VAL A 45 12.07 3.82 -4.59
C VAL A 45 12.44 5.02 -3.73
N HIS A 46 13.72 5.39 -3.70
CA HIS A 46 14.16 6.60 -3.02
C HIS A 46 13.36 7.81 -3.53
N TYR A 47 13.30 8.02 -4.85
CA TYR A 47 12.60 9.16 -5.45
C TYR A 47 11.13 9.22 -5.01
N LEU A 48 10.44 8.07 -5.01
CA LEU A 48 9.04 7.93 -4.63
C LEU A 48 8.80 8.25 -3.15
N VAL A 49 9.76 7.96 -2.27
CA VAL A 49 9.73 8.31 -0.83
C VAL A 49 10.41 9.65 -0.53
N TRP A 50 10.48 10.55 -1.52
CA TRP A 50 11.05 11.90 -1.43
C TRP A 50 12.54 11.96 -1.07
N GLN A 51 13.29 10.90 -1.39
CA GLN A 51 14.74 10.84 -1.25
C GLN A 51 15.39 10.77 -2.64
N GLY A 52 16.42 11.55 -2.93
CA GLY A 52 17.07 11.49 -4.25
C GLY A 52 16.21 11.99 -5.42
N GLN A 53 16.54 11.53 -6.64
CA GLN A 53 16.07 12.08 -7.91
C GLN A 53 15.51 10.98 -8.83
N MET A 54 14.70 11.39 -9.81
CA MET A 54 14.14 10.48 -10.82
C MET A 54 15.27 9.79 -11.60
N PRO A 55 15.26 8.46 -11.75
CA PRO A 55 16.25 7.76 -12.56
C PRO A 55 16.16 8.16 -14.05
N GLU A 56 17.32 8.33 -14.70
CA GLU A 56 17.39 8.74 -16.11
C GLU A 56 16.95 7.65 -17.10
N VAL A 57 16.78 6.41 -16.64
CA VAL A 57 16.36 5.26 -17.46
C VAL A 57 14.91 5.37 -17.99
N PHE A 58 14.09 6.23 -17.37
CA PHE A 58 12.70 6.45 -17.75
C PHE A 58 12.59 7.57 -18.78
N ASN A 59 11.81 7.36 -19.83
CA ASN A 59 11.52 8.38 -20.83
C ASN A 59 10.55 9.46 -20.29
N ALA A 60 10.29 10.50 -21.08
CA ALA A 60 9.47 11.63 -20.64
C ALA A 60 8.04 11.23 -20.22
N GLU A 61 7.39 10.29 -20.91
CA GLU A 61 6.03 9.85 -20.59
C GLU A 61 6.01 9.02 -19.29
N GLU A 62 6.97 8.12 -19.13
CA GLU A 62 7.14 7.32 -17.91
C GLU A 62 7.44 8.20 -16.70
N GLN A 63 8.29 9.22 -16.88
CA GLN A 63 8.59 10.18 -15.81
C GLN A 63 7.36 10.97 -15.38
N LEU A 64 6.49 11.39 -16.30
CA LEU A 64 5.23 12.07 -15.97
C LEU A 64 4.34 11.15 -15.12
N HIS A 65 4.22 9.88 -15.49
CA HIS A 65 3.46 8.93 -14.67
C HIS A 65 4.08 8.72 -13.29
N LEU A 66 5.40 8.54 -13.21
CA LEU A 66 6.11 8.34 -11.94
C LEU A 66 6.04 9.58 -11.02
N GLN A 67 5.92 10.79 -11.59
CA GLN A 67 5.62 12.00 -10.82
C GLN A 67 4.21 11.94 -10.20
N ASP A 68 3.21 11.49 -10.95
CA ASP A 68 1.85 11.30 -10.42
C ASP A 68 1.83 10.21 -9.34
N VAL A 69 2.57 9.10 -9.54
CA VAL A 69 2.72 8.03 -8.54
C VAL A 69 3.36 8.56 -7.26
N LYS A 70 4.42 9.38 -7.37
CA LYS A 70 5.05 10.04 -6.20
C LYS A 70 4.05 10.93 -5.46
N GLN A 71 3.21 11.66 -6.19
CA GLN A 71 2.19 12.51 -5.60
C GLN A 71 1.08 11.67 -4.92
N LEU A 72 0.69 10.54 -5.50
CA LEU A 72 -0.24 9.59 -4.90
C LEU A 72 0.32 8.99 -3.60
N ILE A 73 1.59 8.59 -3.59
CA ILE A 73 2.28 8.10 -2.37
C ILE A 73 2.30 9.18 -1.28
N LYS A 74 2.40 10.47 -1.65
CA LYS A 74 2.34 11.59 -0.70
C LYS A 74 0.98 11.69 -0.04
N TYR A 75 -0.08 11.58 -0.82
CA TYR A 75 -1.45 11.55 -0.29
C TYR A 75 -1.71 10.31 0.56
N ALA A 76 -1.16 9.15 0.17
CA ALA A 76 -1.22 7.93 0.99
C ALA A 76 -0.52 8.13 2.35
N PHE A 77 0.63 8.81 2.38
CA PHE A 77 1.36 9.09 3.62
C PHE A 77 0.59 10.05 4.53
N ILE A 78 0.04 11.13 3.98
CA ILE A 78 -0.82 12.06 4.74
C ILE A 78 -2.04 11.31 5.29
N THR A 79 -2.69 10.49 4.47
CA THR A 79 -3.84 9.67 4.89
C THR A 79 -3.46 8.72 6.00
N PHE A 80 -2.29 8.06 5.92
CA PHE A 80 -1.77 7.21 6.97
C PHE A 80 -1.63 7.96 8.30
N LEU A 81 -1.02 9.14 8.31
CA LEU A 81 -0.91 9.96 9.52
C LEU A 81 -2.29 10.34 10.09
N LEU A 82 -3.25 10.68 9.22
CA LEU A 82 -4.62 10.96 9.64
C LEU A 82 -5.30 9.73 10.28
N THR A 83 -5.06 8.52 9.77
CA THR A 83 -5.60 7.30 10.40
C THR A 83 -5.07 7.11 11.82
N ILE A 84 -3.77 7.40 12.06
CA ILE A 84 -3.16 7.35 13.40
C ILE A 84 -3.85 8.35 14.32
N LEU A 85 -4.00 9.60 13.88
CA LEU A 85 -4.64 10.66 14.68
C LEU A 85 -6.08 10.29 15.06
N VAL A 86 -6.85 9.73 14.11
CA VAL A 86 -8.23 9.29 14.38
C VAL A 86 -8.26 8.12 15.37
N LEU A 87 -7.35 7.16 15.26
CA LEU A 87 -7.27 6.03 16.21
C LEU A 87 -6.85 6.50 17.62
N ILE A 88 -5.95 7.47 17.74
CA ILE A 88 -5.58 8.09 19.03
C ILE A 88 -6.77 8.84 19.63
N TYR A 89 -7.45 9.66 18.83
CA TYR A 89 -8.63 10.41 19.27
C TYR A 89 -9.77 9.49 19.73
N CYS A 90 -9.96 8.34 19.05
CA CYS A 90 -10.93 7.31 19.41
C CYS A 90 -10.36 6.21 20.31
N SER A 91 -9.30 6.49 21.09
CA SER A 91 -8.59 5.50 21.89
C SER A 91 -9.45 4.73 22.90
N SER A 92 -10.51 5.36 23.45
CA SER A 92 -11.47 4.70 24.33
C SER A 92 -12.21 3.52 23.68
N GLU A 93 -12.32 3.53 22.35
CA GLU A 93 -12.99 2.48 21.55
C GLU A 93 -11.99 1.58 20.82
N LEU A 94 -10.67 1.75 21.05
CA LEU A 94 -9.62 1.12 20.25
C LEU A 94 -9.73 -0.41 20.21
N LYS A 95 -10.07 -1.06 21.34
CA LYS A 95 -10.28 -2.51 21.40
C LYS A 95 -11.39 -2.97 20.45
N LYS A 96 -12.49 -2.23 20.41
CA LYS A 96 -13.63 -2.53 19.53
C LYS A 96 -13.28 -2.24 18.08
N ALA A 97 -12.61 -1.12 17.82
CA ALA A 97 -12.13 -0.73 16.50
C ALA A 97 -11.20 -1.79 15.90
N ILE A 98 -10.25 -2.30 16.67
CA ILE A 98 -9.35 -3.39 16.26
C ILE A 98 -10.16 -4.64 15.96
N ARG A 99 -10.98 -5.14 16.90
CA ARG A 99 -11.73 -6.39 16.68
C ARG A 99 -12.68 -6.34 15.48
N GLN A 100 -13.50 -5.29 15.38
CA GLN A 100 -14.47 -5.15 14.30
C GLN A 100 -13.78 -4.76 12.98
N GLY A 101 -12.73 -3.95 13.06
CA GLY A 101 -11.92 -3.56 11.92
C GLY A 101 -11.15 -4.74 11.33
N THR A 102 -10.62 -5.66 12.14
CA THR A 102 -10.01 -6.91 11.65
C THR A 102 -11.01 -7.73 10.84
N ILE A 103 -12.25 -7.89 11.33
CA ILE A 103 -13.30 -8.60 10.58
C ILE A 103 -13.61 -7.89 9.25
N LEU A 104 -13.73 -6.55 9.28
CA LEU A 104 -13.97 -5.75 8.09
C LEU A 104 -12.82 -5.86 7.08
N LEU A 105 -11.57 -5.80 7.53
CA LEU A 105 -10.38 -5.96 6.71
C LEU A 105 -10.37 -7.34 6.02
N LEU A 106 -10.62 -8.41 6.78
CA LEU A 106 -10.69 -9.78 6.24
C LEU A 106 -11.81 -9.93 5.22
N ALA A 107 -12.98 -9.34 5.47
CA ALA A 107 -14.09 -9.36 4.52
C ALA A 107 -13.76 -8.62 3.22
N ILE A 108 -13.13 -7.44 3.30
CA ILE A 108 -12.71 -6.66 2.14
C ILE A 108 -11.65 -7.43 1.33
N LEU A 109 -10.61 -7.93 1.99
CA LEU A 109 -9.54 -8.67 1.32
C LEU A 109 -10.04 -9.99 0.71
N GLY A 110 -10.93 -10.71 1.41
CA GLY A 110 -11.57 -11.91 0.88
C GLY A 110 -12.43 -11.62 -0.35
N ALA A 111 -13.15 -10.49 -0.37
CA ALA A 111 -13.91 -10.06 -1.54
C ALA A 111 -12.99 -9.64 -2.70
N CYS A 112 -11.86 -8.99 -2.43
CA CYS A 112 -10.89 -8.65 -3.48
C CYS A 112 -10.20 -9.89 -4.05
N PHE A 113 -9.98 -10.93 -3.25
CA PHE A 113 -9.27 -12.15 -3.69
C PHE A 113 -9.99 -12.93 -4.78
N VAL A 114 -11.32 -12.79 -4.92
CA VAL A 114 -12.09 -13.43 -5.99
C VAL A 114 -12.15 -12.60 -7.28
N ILE A 115 -11.59 -11.40 -7.29
CA ILE A 115 -11.56 -10.51 -8.46
C ILE A 115 -10.22 -10.68 -9.18
N PRO A 116 -10.20 -10.86 -10.53
CA PRO A 116 -8.95 -10.92 -11.28
C PRO A 116 -8.06 -9.71 -11.03
N PHE A 117 -6.76 -9.93 -10.86
CA PHE A 117 -5.81 -8.87 -10.53
C PHE A 117 -5.80 -7.77 -11.59
N GLU A 118 -5.94 -8.11 -12.87
CA GLU A 118 -5.98 -7.19 -14.01
C GLU A 118 -7.15 -6.20 -13.89
N VAL A 119 -8.29 -6.67 -13.37
CA VAL A 119 -9.46 -5.82 -13.13
C VAL A 119 -9.19 -4.86 -11.98
N LEU A 120 -8.60 -5.34 -10.88
CA LEU A 120 -8.22 -4.50 -9.74
C LEU A 120 -7.17 -3.46 -10.14
N PHE A 121 -6.13 -3.89 -10.86
CA PHE A 121 -5.06 -3.04 -11.38
C PHE A 121 -5.63 -1.95 -12.29
N THR A 122 -6.47 -2.32 -13.26
CA THR A 122 -7.10 -1.35 -14.17
C THR A 122 -7.99 -0.36 -13.42
N LYS A 123 -8.81 -0.83 -12.47
CA LYS A 123 -9.70 0.04 -11.69
C LYS A 123 -8.92 1.00 -10.80
N PHE A 124 -7.85 0.52 -10.17
CA PHE A 124 -6.94 1.37 -9.41
C PHE A 124 -6.40 2.50 -10.29
N HIS A 125 -5.88 2.18 -11.47
CA HIS A 125 -5.30 3.19 -12.35
C HIS A 125 -6.35 4.16 -12.92
N GLN A 126 -7.55 3.68 -13.24
CA GLN A 126 -8.65 4.55 -13.68
C GLN A 126 -9.09 5.56 -12.60
N ILE A 127 -9.02 5.19 -11.32
CA ILE A 127 -9.40 6.05 -10.20
C ILE A 127 -8.32 7.11 -9.94
N PHE A 128 -7.04 6.70 -9.90
CA PHE A 128 -5.95 7.58 -9.46
C PHE A 128 -5.22 8.30 -10.60
N PHE A 129 -5.33 7.80 -11.83
CA PHE A 129 -4.72 8.37 -13.03
C PHE A 129 -5.78 8.53 -14.15
N PRO A 130 -6.87 9.29 -13.92
CA PRO A 130 -7.97 9.44 -14.87
C PRO A 130 -7.56 10.08 -16.21
N GLN A 131 -6.41 10.76 -16.26
CA GLN A 131 -5.79 11.31 -17.46
C GLN A 131 -5.22 10.24 -18.41
N GLY A 132 -5.13 8.99 -17.98
CA GLY A 132 -4.76 7.85 -18.84
C GLY A 132 -3.25 7.68 -19.10
N ASN A 133 -2.39 8.45 -18.43
CA ASN A 133 -0.92 8.39 -18.60
C ASN A 133 -0.27 7.21 -17.85
N TRP A 134 -0.93 6.06 -17.80
CA TRP A 134 -0.44 4.84 -17.12
C TRP A 134 -0.35 3.62 -18.06
N ILE A 135 -0.73 3.80 -19.33
CA ILE A 135 -0.67 2.77 -20.36
C ILE A 135 0.62 2.97 -21.16
N PHE A 136 1.45 1.94 -21.22
CA PHE A 136 2.75 1.99 -21.88
C PHE A 136 2.92 0.83 -22.88
N PRO A 137 3.79 1.00 -23.90
CA PRO A 137 4.22 -0.09 -24.77
C PRO A 137 4.85 -1.25 -23.99
N PRO A 138 4.73 -2.51 -24.45
CA PRO A 138 5.32 -3.68 -23.79
C PRO A 138 6.85 -3.61 -23.64
N ASP A 139 7.53 -2.89 -24.51
CA ASP A 139 8.98 -2.68 -24.54
C ASP A 139 9.43 -1.41 -23.76
N SER A 140 8.50 -0.69 -23.13
CA SER A 140 8.84 0.42 -22.24
C SER A 140 9.69 -0.06 -21.04
N THR A 141 10.53 0.84 -20.51
CA THR A 141 11.35 0.58 -19.33
C THR A 141 10.47 0.21 -18.15
N LEU A 142 9.37 0.94 -17.93
CA LEU A 142 8.45 0.73 -16.82
C LEU A 142 7.82 -0.67 -16.84
N ILE A 143 7.35 -1.14 -18.01
CA ILE A 143 6.74 -2.46 -18.15
C ILE A 143 7.78 -3.57 -18.07
N THR A 144 8.97 -3.35 -18.64
CA THR A 144 10.07 -4.32 -18.61
C THR A 144 10.62 -4.50 -17.19
N PHE A 145 10.68 -3.42 -16.40
CA PHE A 145 11.18 -3.45 -15.03
C PHE A 145 10.13 -3.98 -14.06
N TYR A 146 8.87 -3.58 -14.24
CA TYR A 146 7.76 -3.88 -13.35
C TYR A 146 6.62 -4.58 -14.11
N PRO A 147 6.79 -5.86 -14.48
CA PRO A 147 5.72 -6.62 -15.13
C PRO A 147 4.52 -6.82 -14.18
N ALA A 148 3.35 -7.20 -14.71
CA ALA A 148 2.13 -7.37 -13.90
C ALA A 148 2.31 -8.24 -12.65
N ASN A 149 3.16 -9.29 -12.70
CA ASN A 149 3.47 -10.14 -11.56
C ASN A 149 4.17 -9.39 -10.41
N PHE A 150 5.02 -8.39 -10.71
CA PHE A 150 5.63 -7.53 -9.70
C PHE A 150 4.54 -6.87 -8.84
N PHE A 151 3.57 -6.24 -9.48
CA PHE A 151 2.47 -5.57 -8.78
C PHE A 151 1.50 -6.53 -8.10
N ALA A 152 1.22 -7.70 -8.70
CA ALA A 152 0.38 -8.73 -8.09
C ALA A 152 1.02 -9.27 -6.80
N THR A 153 2.32 -9.55 -6.84
CA THR A 153 3.10 -9.97 -5.67
C THR A 153 3.12 -8.89 -4.60
N TYR A 154 3.30 -7.63 -4.99
CA TYR A 154 3.25 -6.49 -4.07
C TYR A 154 1.89 -6.34 -3.38
N ALA A 155 0.81 -6.42 -4.15
CA ALA A 155 -0.56 -6.34 -3.63
C ALA A 155 -0.87 -7.50 -2.66
N LEU A 156 -0.44 -8.71 -2.99
CA LEU A 156 -0.58 -9.88 -2.11
C LEU A 156 0.19 -9.69 -0.80
N SER A 157 1.44 -9.21 -0.85
CA SER A 157 2.24 -8.96 0.34
C SER A 157 1.65 -7.89 1.24
N ILE A 158 1.11 -6.80 0.68
CA ILE A 158 0.37 -5.80 1.46
C ILE A 158 -0.80 -6.46 2.20
N ALA A 159 -1.58 -7.29 1.51
CA ALA A 159 -2.71 -7.99 2.12
C ALA A 159 -2.26 -8.93 3.26
N VAL A 160 -1.22 -9.73 3.04
CA VAL A 160 -0.66 -10.65 4.04
C VAL A 160 -0.14 -9.90 5.27
N TYR A 161 0.65 -8.84 5.07
CA TYR A 161 1.19 -8.03 6.17
C TYR A 161 0.07 -7.32 6.94
N ALA A 162 -0.96 -6.84 6.25
CA ALA A 162 -2.08 -6.16 6.88
C ALA A 162 -2.90 -7.14 7.75
N ILE A 163 -3.14 -8.35 7.26
CA ILE A 163 -3.78 -9.43 8.03
C ILE A 163 -2.93 -9.79 9.26
N PHE A 164 -1.63 -10.02 9.06
CA PHE A 164 -0.72 -10.37 10.14
C PHE A 164 -0.70 -9.30 11.25
N LEU A 165 -0.57 -8.03 10.88
CA LEU A 165 -0.64 -6.90 11.79
C LEU A 165 -1.98 -6.84 12.54
N ALA A 166 -3.10 -6.98 11.83
CA ALA A 166 -4.43 -6.95 12.43
C ALA A 166 -4.64 -8.08 13.45
N LEU A 167 -4.16 -9.29 13.15
CA LEU A 167 -4.21 -10.43 14.05
C LEU A 167 -3.33 -10.23 15.29
N ILE A 168 -2.10 -9.72 15.13
CA ILE A 168 -1.22 -9.39 16.26
C ILE A 168 -1.88 -8.37 17.18
N LEU A 169 -2.42 -7.27 16.63
CA LEU A 169 -3.06 -6.22 17.42
C LEU A 169 -4.33 -6.74 18.13
N THR A 170 -5.10 -7.61 17.47
CA THR A 170 -6.27 -8.26 18.07
C THR A 170 -5.85 -9.16 19.23
N HIS A 171 -4.82 -9.97 19.05
CA HIS A 171 -4.28 -10.84 20.11
C HIS A 171 -3.73 -10.01 21.27
N PHE A 172 -2.87 -9.03 21.00
CA PHE A 172 -2.30 -8.16 22.03
C PHE A 172 -3.37 -7.45 22.88
N THR A 173 -4.40 -6.88 22.24
CA THR A 173 -5.49 -6.22 22.96
C THR A 173 -6.32 -7.17 23.81
N TYR A 174 -6.53 -8.41 23.35
CA TYR A 174 -7.16 -9.47 24.15
C TYR A 174 -6.33 -9.79 25.41
N PHE A 175 -5.01 -9.98 25.27
CA PHE A 175 -4.13 -10.31 26.40
C PHE A 175 -4.04 -9.18 27.44
N VAL A 176 -3.92 -7.93 27.00
CA VAL A 176 -3.89 -6.77 27.92
C VAL A 176 -5.22 -6.64 28.67
N SER A 177 -6.35 -6.93 28.02
CA SER A 177 -7.67 -6.88 28.66
C SER A 177 -7.94 -7.99 29.69
N ARG A 178 -7.11 -9.03 29.73
CA ARG A 178 -7.22 -10.13 30.69
C ARG A 178 -6.44 -9.87 31.99
N LYS A 179 -5.48 -8.94 31.95
CA LYS A 179 -4.56 -8.64 33.07
C LYS A 179 -4.93 -7.40 33.88
N GLY A 180 -5.90 -6.61 33.43
CA GLY A 180 -6.45 -5.45 34.15
C GLY A 180 -7.94 -5.61 34.32
#